data_AF-A0AAW8DDJ5-F1
#
_entry.id   AF-A0AAW8DDJ5-F1
#
_cell.length_a   1.000
_cell.length_b   1.000
_cell.length_c   1.000
_cell.angle_alpha   90.00
_cell.angle_beta   90.00
_cell.angle_gamma   90.00
#
_symmetry.space_group_name_H-M   'P 1'
#
loop_
_entity.id
_entity.type
_entity.pdbx_description
1 polymer ?
#
loop_
_entity_poly.entity_id
_entity_poly.type
_entity_poly.pdbx_seq_one_letter_code
_entity_poly.pdbx_strand_id
1 'polypeptide(L)'
;MVGRPIQRHSAEIIQRFGGYADNFAARQLTPGILQETDLVLTMATEHRGEVLRQDASLLKRTFTVREFARMLEVLGSNDPVSSGAGPMSNAGIAAFWRELPAKAAEVRYLSLPSVAGQDDVVDPYRRGPDAYRQMEDELAPALLAILRFARISAGG
;
A
#
# COMPACT_ATOMS: atom_id res chain seq x y z
N MET A 1 -0.82 21.23 0.58
CA MET A 1 -2.23 21.10 0.16
C MET A 1 -2.98 20.41 1.28
N VAL A 2 -3.48 21.16 2.27
CA VAL A 2 -4.16 20.61 3.46
C VAL A 2 -5.63 21.01 3.38
N GLY A 3 -6.55 20.08 3.70
CA GLY A 3 -7.99 20.37 3.82
C GLY A 3 -8.78 20.50 2.51
N ARG A 4 -8.20 20.19 1.33
CA ARG A 4 -9.01 20.11 0.09
C ARG A 4 -9.82 18.81 0.06
N PRO A 5 -11.07 18.84 -0.47
CA PRO A 5 -11.82 17.64 -0.73
C PRO A 5 -11.11 16.78 -1.78
N ILE A 6 -11.46 15.51 -1.81
CA ILE A 6 -10.96 14.58 -2.82
C ILE A 6 -11.31 15.08 -4.24
N GLN A 7 -10.41 14.84 -5.20
CA GLN A 7 -10.69 15.17 -6.59
C GLN A 7 -11.82 14.26 -7.12
N ARG A 8 -12.71 14.82 -7.94
CA ARG A 8 -13.90 14.12 -8.46
C ARG A 8 -13.55 12.77 -9.10
N HIS A 9 -12.53 12.73 -9.97
CA HIS A 9 -12.12 11.48 -10.62
C HIS A 9 -11.57 10.44 -9.64
N SER A 10 -10.84 10.86 -8.59
CA SER A 10 -10.42 9.96 -7.52
C SER A 10 -11.62 9.42 -6.72
N ALA A 11 -12.63 10.25 -6.45
CA ALA A 11 -13.85 9.81 -5.78
C ALA A 11 -14.62 8.78 -6.60
N GLU A 12 -14.74 9.02 -7.92
CA GLU A 12 -15.37 8.08 -8.86
C GLU A 12 -14.64 6.73 -8.89
N ILE A 13 -13.29 6.74 -8.90
CA ILE A 13 -12.48 5.51 -8.79
C ILE A 13 -12.75 4.80 -7.45
N ILE A 14 -12.65 5.50 -6.31
CA ILE A 14 -12.87 4.90 -4.98
C ILE A 14 -14.25 4.25 -4.88
N GLN A 15 -15.29 4.92 -5.36
CA GLN A 15 -16.65 4.40 -5.36
C GLN A 15 -16.80 3.15 -6.24
N ARG A 16 -16.13 3.09 -7.40
CA ARG A 16 -16.10 1.87 -8.25
C ARG A 16 -15.52 0.67 -7.51
N PHE A 17 -14.53 0.89 -6.65
CA PHE A 17 -13.93 -0.16 -5.80
C PHE A 17 -14.70 -0.38 -4.48
N GLY A 18 -15.88 0.22 -4.30
CA GLY A 18 -16.72 0.06 -3.12
C GLY A 18 -16.25 0.83 -1.88
N GLY A 19 -15.32 1.78 -2.05
CA GLY A 19 -14.86 2.65 -0.97
C GLY A 19 -15.75 3.88 -0.77
N TYR A 20 -15.60 4.52 0.39
CA TYR A 20 -16.27 5.77 0.73
C TYR A 20 -15.33 6.96 0.52
N ALA A 21 -15.71 7.89 -0.35
CA ALA A 21 -14.94 9.09 -0.64
C ALA A 21 -15.34 10.29 0.25
N ASP A 22 -16.41 10.13 1.03
CA ASP A 22 -16.94 11.16 1.93
C ASP A 22 -15.98 11.40 3.12
N ASN A 23 -15.96 12.62 3.64
CA ASN A 23 -15.09 13.05 4.74
C ASN A 23 -13.57 12.96 4.45
N PHE A 24 -13.17 12.82 3.19
CA PHE A 24 -11.75 12.90 2.83
C PHE A 24 -11.22 14.31 3.10
N ALA A 25 -10.19 14.39 3.94
CA ALA A 25 -9.41 15.60 4.15
C ALA A 25 -7.93 15.28 3.95
N ALA A 26 -7.30 15.98 3.02
CA ALA A 26 -5.85 15.90 2.85
C ALA A 26 -5.15 16.32 4.16
N ARG A 27 -4.32 15.43 4.71
CA ARG A 27 -3.52 15.66 5.92
C ARG A 27 -2.06 15.77 5.54
N GLN A 28 -1.35 16.71 6.16
CA GLN A 28 0.10 16.80 6.04
C GLN A 28 0.72 15.61 6.80
N LEU A 29 1.67 14.92 6.17
CA LEU A 29 2.47 13.92 6.86
C LEU A 29 3.28 14.59 7.96
N THR A 30 3.21 14.07 9.18
CA THR A 30 3.96 14.56 10.34
C THR A 30 4.67 13.39 11.02
N PRO A 31 5.77 13.64 11.76
CA PRO A 31 6.45 12.60 12.51
C PRO A 31 5.54 11.85 13.49
N GLY A 32 4.57 12.54 14.11
CA GLY A 32 3.61 11.90 15.02
C GLY A 32 2.72 10.86 14.33
N ILE A 33 2.29 11.11 13.09
CA ILE A 33 1.55 10.12 12.30
C ILE A 33 2.42 8.89 12.02
N LEU A 34 3.70 9.10 11.69
CA LEU A 34 4.62 8.02 11.36
C LEU A 34 4.95 7.12 12.56
N GLN A 35 5.08 7.69 13.76
CA GLN A 35 5.40 6.93 14.98
C GLN A 35 4.33 5.89 15.34
N GLU A 36 3.06 6.20 15.08
CA GLU A 36 1.93 5.32 15.38
C GLU A 36 1.59 4.35 14.24
N THR A 37 2.33 4.42 13.12
CA THR A 37 2.02 3.67 11.91
C THR A 37 2.87 2.40 11.78
N ASP A 38 2.21 1.24 11.74
CA ASP A 38 2.87 -0.05 11.55
C ASP A 38 3.29 -0.30 10.09
N LEU A 39 2.59 0.30 9.11
CA LEU A 39 2.83 0.16 7.67
C LEU A 39 2.60 1.47 6.92
N VAL A 40 3.60 1.93 6.18
CA VAL A 40 3.53 3.11 5.31
C VAL A 40 3.61 2.67 3.85
N LEU A 41 2.55 2.97 3.09
CA LEU A 41 2.51 2.72 1.65
C LEU A 41 2.53 4.05 0.89
N THR A 42 3.51 4.22 0.02
CA THR A 42 3.67 5.42 -0.81
C THR A 42 3.30 5.16 -2.26
N MET A 43 2.98 6.24 -3.00
CA MET A 43 2.66 6.14 -4.43
C MET A 43 3.91 6.04 -5.31
N ALA A 44 5.06 6.53 -4.84
CA ALA A 44 6.30 6.54 -5.63
C ALA A 44 7.53 6.44 -4.73
N THR A 45 8.66 6.13 -5.34
CA THR A 45 9.96 5.98 -4.70
C THR A 45 10.44 7.29 -4.09
N GLU A 46 10.15 8.44 -4.73
CA GLU A 46 10.44 9.77 -4.18
C GLU A 46 9.71 10.02 -2.86
N HIS A 47 8.41 9.67 -2.79
CA HIS A 47 7.61 9.78 -1.58
C HIS A 47 8.15 8.88 -0.45
N ARG A 48 8.62 7.67 -0.79
CA ARG A 48 9.31 6.80 0.17
C ARG A 48 10.58 7.46 0.69
N GLY A 49 11.37 8.07 -0.19
CA GLY A 49 12.56 8.84 0.19
C GLY A 49 12.24 9.97 1.15
N GLU A 50 11.13 10.68 0.98
CA GLU A 50 10.67 11.72 1.90
C GLU A 50 10.36 11.19 3.29
N VAL A 51 9.66 10.04 3.39
CA VAL A 51 9.41 9.39 4.68
C VAL A 51 10.72 9.02 5.38
N LEU A 52 11.66 8.42 4.64
CA LEU A 52 12.94 7.96 5.20
C LEU A 52 13.91 9.09 5.56
N ARG A 53 13.77 10.27 4.92
CA ARG A 53 14.48 11.48 5.34
C ARG A 53 14.01 11.99 6.70
N GLN A 54 12.73 11.79 7.03
CA GLN A 54 12.19 12.16 8.34
C GLN A 54 12.59 11.15 9.41
N ASP A 55 12.53 9.86 9.10
CA ASP A 55 12.95 8.79 10.01
C ASP A 55 13.43 7.55 9.24
N ALA A 56 14.74 7.29 9.29
CA ALA A 56 15.36 6.15 8.62
C ALA A 56 15.00 4.80 9.27
N SER A 57 14.54 4.77 10.52
CA SER A 57 14.14 3.54 11.21
C SER A 57 12.90 2.88 10.57
N LEU A 58 12.13 3.66 9.80
CA LEU A 58 10.94 3.20 9.08
C LEU A 58 11.24 2.41 7.81
N LEU A 59 12.52 2.15 7.47
CA LEU A 59 12.93 1.44 6.26
C LEU A 59 12.26 0.07 6.08
N LYS A 60 12.02 -0.65 7.18
CA LYS A 60 11.36 -1.97 7.18
C LYS A 60 9.82 -1.90 7.16
N ARG A 61 9.25 -0.70 7.26
CA ARG A 61 7.80 -0.48 7.32
C ARG A 61 7.28 0.43 6.20
N THR A 62 8.18 1.01 5.40
CA THR A 62 7.85 1.92 4.31
C THR A 62 8.16 1.28 2.96
N PHE A 63 7.17 1.27 2.09
CA PHE A 63 7.23 0.67 0.76
C PHE A 63 6.43 1.51 -0.22
N THR A 64 6.71 1.39 -1.52
CA THR A 64 5.69 1.80 -2.50
C THR A 64 4.59 0.74 -2.53
N VAL A 65 3.35 1.11 -2.90
CA VAL A 65 2.24 0.15 -2.96
C VAL A 65 2.56 -1.02 -3.91
N ARG A 66 3.18 -0.72 -5.06
CA ARG A 66 3.51 -1.70 -6.09
C ARG A 66 4.67 -2.61 -5.67
N GLU A 67 5.68 -2.06 -5.01
CA GLU A 67 6.76 -2.83 -4.40
C GLU A 67 6.21 -3.80 -3.34
N PHE A 68 5.34 -3.31 -2.45
CA PHE A 68 4.72 -4.10 -1.39
C PHE A 68 3.91 -5.27 -1.95
N ALA A 69 3.04 -5.02 -2.94
CA ALA A 69 2.27 -6.07 -3.60
C ALA A 69 3.17 -7.18 -4.17
N ARG A 70 4.27 -6.81 -4.86
CA ARG A 70 5.22 -7.77 -5.42
C ARG A 70 5.93 -8.59 -4.34
N MET A 71 6.28 -8.00 -3.19
CA MET A 71 6.84 -8.76 -2.06
C MET A 71 5.84 -9.76 -1.46
N LEU A 72 4.55 -9.41 -1.40
CA LEU A 72 3.53 -10.34 -0.92
C LEU A 72 3.32 -11.53 -1.86
N GLU A 73 3.47 -11.35 -3.17
CA GLU A 73 3.46 -12.46 -4.13
C GLU A 73 4.62 -13.43 -3.90
N VAL A 74 5.83 -12.91 -3.64
CA VAL A 74 6.99 -13.72 -3.29
C VAL A 74 6.79 -14.45 -1.96
N LEU A 75 6.28 -13.76 -0.93
CA LEU A 75 5.96 -14.38 0.35
C LEU A 75 4.95 -15.52 0.21
N GLY A 76 3.84 -15.28 -0.50
CA GLY A 76 2.80 -16.29 -0.71
C GLY A 76 3.28 -17.49 -1.54
N SER A 77 4.29 -17.31 -2.39
CA SER A 77 4.91 -18.41 -3.14
C SER A 77 5.86 -19.24 -2.26
N ASN A 78 6.56 -18.60 -1.32
CA ASN A 78 7.52 -19.25 -0.42
C ASN A 78 6.86 -19.91 0.80
N ASP A 79 5.69 -19.41 1.21
CA ASP A 79 4.88 -19.97 2.30
C ASP A 79 3.46 -20.27 1.80
N PRO A 80 3.29 -21.33 0.99
CA PRO A 80 1.98 -21.70 0.45
C PRO A 80 1.01 -22.25 1.52
N VAL A 81 1.43 -22.35 2.79
CA VAL A 81 0.68 -23.04 3.84
C VAL A 81 0.64 -22.24 5.16
N SER A 82 -0.35 -21.36 5.25
CA SER A 82 -1.09 -21.11 6.51
C SER A 82 -2.59 -21.20 6.23
N SER A 83 -2.98 -22.28 5.56
CA SER A 83 -4.39 -22.65 5.32
C SER A 83 -4.85 -23.53 6.49
N GLY A 84 -5.25 -22.94 7.62
CA GLY A 84 -5.79 -23.72 8.74
C GLY A 84 -6.05 -22.99 10.05
N ALA A 85 -6.16 -21.67 10.07
CA ALA A 85 -6.34 -20.85 11.27
C ALA A 85 -7.78 -20.34 11.50
N GLY A 86 -8.83 -20.74 10.79
CA GLY A 86 -10.18 -20.23 11.04
C GLY A 86 -10.32 -18.69 10.98
N PRO A 87 -11.53 -18.13 11.21
CA PRO A 87 -11.71 -16.69 11.17
C PRO A 87 -10.92 -15.99 12.29
N MET A 88 -9.99 -15.11 11.91
CA MET A 88 -9.22 -14.32 12.87
C MET A 88 -10.10 -13.29 13.60
N SER A 89 -9.83 -13.10 14.90
CA SER A 89 -10.40 -11.98 15.65
C SER A 89 -9.85 -10.64 15.15
N ASN A 90 -10.54 -9.53 15.47
CA ASN A 90 -10.04 -8.18 15.15
C ASN A 90 -8.63 -7.93 15.70
N ALA A 91 -8.32 -8.46 16.90
CA ALA A 91 -6.99 -8.39 17.49
C ALA A 91 -5.96 -9.19 16.67
N GLY A 92 -6.36 -10.34 16.16
CA GLY A 92 -5.55 -11.12 15.22
C GLY A 92 -5.26 -10.34 13.95
N ILE A 93 -6.28 -9.73 13.32
CA ILE A 93 -6.09 -8.95 12.08
C ILE A 93 -5.11 -7.79 12.32
N ALA A 94 -5.23 -7.10 13.44
CA ALA A 94 -4.29 -6.04 13.81
C ALA A 94 -2.86 -6.57 14.01
N ALA A 95 -2.68 -7.73 14.66
CA ALA A 95 -1.37 -8.36 14.81
C ALA A 95 -0.76 -8.77 13.47
N PHE A 96 -1.56 -9.34 12.57
CA PHE A 96 -1.15 -9.70 11.20
C PHE A 96 -0.58 -8.47 10.46
N TRP A 97 -1.33 -7.36 10.42
CA TRP A 97 -0.87 -6.14 9.74
C TRP A 97 0.35 -5.50 10.39
N ARG A 98 0.57 -5.72 11.69
CA ARG A 98 1.77 -5.25 12.40
C ARG A 98 3.02 -6.05 12.07
N GLU A 99 2.87 -7.36 11.85
CA GLU A 99 3.98 -8.26 11.54
C GLU A 99 4.34 -8.30 10.06
N LEU A 100 3.34 -8.14 9.19
CA LEU A 100 3.49 -8.28 7.74
C LEU A 100 4.61 -7.43 7.13
N PRO A 101 4.83 -6.15 7.52
CA PRO A 101 5.89 -5.31 6.97
C PRO A 101 7.29 -5.90 7.19
N ALA A 102 7.53 -6.47 8.39
CA ALA A 102 8.82 -7.10 8.69
C ALA A 102 9.06 -8.33 7.82
N LYS A 103 8.05 -9.19 7.66
CA LYS A 103 8.11 -10.36 6.77
C LYS A 103 8.32 -9.96 5.31
N ALA A 104 7.62 -8.93 4.83
CA ALA A 104 7.80 -8.43 3.47
C ALA A 104 9.21 -7.88 3.24
N ALA A 105 9.77 -7.15 4.22
CA ALA A 105 11.13 -6.62 4.14
C ALA A 105 12.20 -7.71 4.02
N GLU A 106 11.99 -8.91 4.58
CA GLU A 106 12.92 -10.03 4.50
C GLU A 106 13.08 -10.55 3.06
N VAL A 107 12.02 -10.54 2.26
CA VAL A 107 12.06 -10.98 0.86
C VAL A 107 12.31 -9.85 -0.14
N ARG A 108 12.57 -8.62 0.32
CA ARG A 108 12.72 -7.44 -0.55
C ARG A 108 13.78 -7.65 -1.66
N TYR A 109 14.87 -8.35 -1.35
CA TYR A 109 15.94 -8.65 -2.31
C TYR A 109 15.51 -9.59 -3.45
N LEU A 110 14.43 -10.35 -3.25
CA LEU A 110 13.82 -11.23 -4.26
C LEU A 110 12.76 -10.49 -5.09
N SER A 111 12.37 -9.29 -4.69
CA SER A 111 11.29 -8.51 -5.29
C SER A 111 11.82 -7.22 -5.94
N LEU A 112 13.01 -7.28 -6.54
CA LEU A 112 13.59 -6.14 -7.24
C LEU A 112 12.77 -5.77 -8.48
N PRO A 113 12.57 -4.47 -8.77
CA PRO A 113 11.91 -4.05 -9.99
C PRO A 113 12.76 -4.45 -11.21
N SER A 114 12.11 -4.94 -12.26
CA SER A 114 12.75 -5.31 -13.52
C SER A 114 13.09 -4.10 -14.39
N VAL A 115 12.42 -2.96 -14.18
CA VAL A 115 12.65 -1.70 -14.88
C VAL A 115 12.55 -0.51 -13.94
N ALA A 116 13.26 0.58 -14.27
CA ALA A 116 13.18 1.83 -13.51
C ALA A 116 11.75 2.39 -13.52
N GLY A 117 11.31 2.91 -12.38
CA GLY A 117 9.96 3.48 -12.22
C GLY A 117 8.83 2.44 -12.13
N GLN A 118 9.12 1.13 -12.20
CA GLN A 118 8.09 0.09 -12.09
C GLN A 118 7.30 0.16 -10.78
N ASP A 119 7.91 0.67 -9.73
CA ASP A 119 7.35 0.80 -8.39
C ASP A 119 6.56 2.09 -8.17
N ASP A 120 6.57 3.00 -9.14
CA ASP A 120 5.91 4.28 -9.07
C ASP A 120 4.52 4.19 -9.72
N VAL A 121 3.56 4.86 -9.10
CA VAL A 121 2.22 5.11 -9.63
C VAL A 121 2.21 6.52 -10.19
N VAL A 122 1.71 6.68 -11.41
CA VAL A 122 1.60 7.97 -12.08
C VAL A 122 0.71 8.92 -11.28
N ASP A 123 1.18 10.14 -11.07
CA ASP A 123 0.36 11.21 -10.50
C ASP A 123 -0.55 11.79 -11.59
N PRO A 124 -1.90 11.66 -11.48
CA PRO A 124 -2.83 12.18 -12.47
C PRO A 124 -3.14 13.67 -12.29
N TYR A 125 -2.60 14.32 -11.26
CA TYR A 125 -2.96 15.68 -10.90
C TYR A 125 -2.76 16.66 -12.05
N ARG A 126 -3.85 17.31 -12.47
CA ARG A 126 -3.90 18.27 -13.61
C ARG A 126 -3.51 17.68 -14.98
N ARG A 127 -3.55 16.35 -15.15
CA ARG A 127 -3.13 15.66 -16.39
C ARG A 127 -4.28 15.04 -17.20
N GLY A 128 -5.53 15.31 -16.81
CA GLY A 128 -6.72 14.87 -17.54
C GLY A 128 -7.08 13.39 -17.31
N PRO A 129 -8.17 12.90 -17.95
CA PRO A 129 -8.76 11.59 -17.66
C PRO A 129 -7.85 10.39 -17.97
N ASP A 130 -6.98 10.49 -18.98
CA ASP A 130 -6.05 9.42 -19.34
C ASP A 130 -5.07 9.11 -18.22
N ALA A 131 -4.56 10.14 -17.55
CA ALA A 131 -3.64 9.95 -16.43
C ALA A 131 -4.34 9.29 -15.23
N TYR A 132 -5.64 9.56 -15.02
CA TYR A 132 -6.43 8.89 -13.98
C TYR A 132 -6.65 7.40 -14.30
N ARG A 133 -6.90 7.06 -15.56
CA ARG A 133 -6.99 5.67 -16.01
C ARG A 133 -5.66 4.94 -15.80
N GLN A 134 -4.56 5.57 -16.20
CA GLN A 134 -3.23 5.01 -15.99
C GLN A 134 -2.93 4.82 -14.49
N MET A 135 -3.25 5.79 -13.64
CA MET A 135 -3.11 5.66 -12.18
C MET A 135 -3.92 4.47 -11.65
N GLU A 136 -5.16 4.30 -12.12
CA GLU A 136 -6.02 3.17 -11.75
C GLU A 136 -5.43 1.83 -12.20
N ASP A 137 -4.99 1.72 -13.46
CA ASP A 137 -4.35 0.53 -14.03
C ASP A 137 -3.07 0.14 -13.27
N GLU A 138 -2.35 1.14 -12.74
CA GLU A 138 -1.13 0.93 -11.97
C GLU A 138 -1.38 0.61 -10.49
N LEU A 139 -2.41 1.21 -9.88
CA LEU A 139 -2.67 1.10 -8.44
C LEU A 139 -3.60 -0.05 -8.08
N ALA A 140 -4.68 -0.25 -8.84
CA ALA A 140 -5.74 -1.19 -8.49
C ALA A 140 -5.27 -2.65 -8.41
N PRO A 141 -4.47 -3.17 -9.38
CA PRO A 141 -3.97 -4.55 -9.28
C PRO A 141 -3.12 -4.78 -8.01
N ALA A 142 -2.30 -3.80 -7.64
CA ALA A 142 -1.45 -3.89 -6.45
C ALA A 142 -2.29 -3.92 -5.16
N LEU A 143 -3.29 -3.05 -5.04
CA LEU A 143 -4.20 -3.05 -3.88
C LEU A 143 -5.00 -4.36 -3.79
N LEU A 144 -5.50 -4.87 -4.92
CA LEU A 144 -6.22 -6.15 -4.95
C LEU A 144 -5.35 -7.33 -4.58
N ALA A 145 -4.07 -7.35 -4.98
CA ALA A 145 -3.12 -8.37 -4.57
C ALA A 145 -2.88 -8.34 -3.05
N ILE A 146 -2.69 -7.15 -2.47
CA ILE A 146 -2.53 -6.97 -1.03
C ILE A 146 -3.75 -7.44 -0.25
N LEU A 147 -4.96 -7.03 -0.67
CA LEU A 147 -6.20 -7.44 -0.03
C LEU A 147 -6.45 -8.94 -0.15
N ARG A 148 -6.12 -9.54 -1.30
CA ARG A 148 -6.22 -10.98 -1.52
C ARG A 148 -5.28 -11.74 -0.60
N PHE A 149 -4.01 -11.32 -0.51
CA PHE A 149 -3.04 -11.91 0.39
C PHE A 149 -3.55 -11.85 1.83
N ALA A 150 -3.99 -10.68 2.29
CA ALA A 150 -4.53 -10.51 3.64
C ALA A 150 -5.75 -11.41 3.89
N ARG A 151 -6.65 -11.56 2.92
CA ARG A 151 -7.83 -12.43 3.05
C ARG A 151 -7.46 -13.91 3.18
N ILE A 152 -6.50 -14.38 2.39
CA ILE A 152 -6.04 -15.77 2.43
C ILE A 152 -5.31 -16.04 3.75
N SER A 153 -4.45 -15.11 4.19
CA SER A 153 -3.70 -15.24 5.44
C SER A 153 -4.54 -15.04 6.70
N ALA A 154 -5.68 -14.32 6.62
CA ALA A 154 -6.54 -14.03 7.77
C ALA A 154 -7.82 -14.88 7.87
N GLY A 155 -8.13 -15.67 6.84
CA GLY A 155 -9.39 -16.40 6.72
C GLY A 155 -9.26 -17.87 6.34
N GLY A 156 -8.05 -18.44 6.38
CA GLY A 156 -7.84 -19.89 6.36
C GLY A 156 -7.89 -20.42 7.77
#